data_AF-A0A3C0S2T8-F1
#
_entry.id   AF-A0A3C0S2T8-F1
#
_cell.length_a   1.000
_cell.length_b   1.000
_cell.length_c   1.000
_cell.angle_alpha   90.00
_cell.angle_beta   90.00
_cell.angle_gamma   90.00
#
_symmetry.space_group_name_H-M   'P 1'
#
loop_
_entity.id
_entity.type
_entity.pdbx_description
1 polymer ?
#
loop_
_entity_poly.entity_id
_entity_poly.type
_entity_poly.pdbx_seq_one_letter_code
_entity_poly.pdbx_strand_id
1 'polypeptide(L)'
;METTKKTLKISFSTQKGGVGKSTMTTLLASVLHYRLGFNVLVMDCDFPQHSLTNMRERDKRTIMQNDYHKKAAMKQFQAINKKAYPIIKCKAETALEKASEYRSQSAVVPDVIFFDLPGTANTKGVLTTLKKMDFIFSPITADRLVVESTLGF
;
A
#
# COMPACT_ATOMS: atom_id res chain seq x y z
N MET A 1 -28.78 -12.24 6.63
CA MET A 1 -27.89 -11.23 7.21
C MET A 1 -27.06 -10.67 6.07
N GLU A 2 -27.22 -9.38 5.73
CA GLU A 2 -26.25 -8.71 4.85
C GLU A 2 -24.90 -8.69 5.57
N THR A 3 -23.93 -9.45 5.07
CA THR A 3 -22.54 -9.31 5.48
C THR A 3 -22.04 -7.96 5.00
N THR A 4 -22.04 -6.96 5.88
CA THR A 4 -21.45 -5.66 5.58
C THR A 4 -19.96 -5.87 5.28
N LYS A 5 -19.55 -5.60 4.05
CA LYS A 5 -18.17 -5.84 3.61
C LYS A 5 -17.24 -4.87 4.36
N LYS A 6 -16.52 -5.38 5.35
CA LYS A 6 -15.54 -4.62 6.14
C LYS A 6 -14.31 -4.32 5.29
N THR A 7 -13.89 -3.05 5.24
CA THR A 7 -12.59 -2.66 4.67
C THR A 7 -11.44 -3.24 5.51
N LEU A 8 -10.54 -3.99 4.88
CA LEU A 8 -9.38 -4.60 5.55
C LEU A 8 -8.18 -3.65 5.56
N LYS A 9 -7.55 -3.48 6.72
CA LYS A 9 -6.30 -2.72 6.87
C LYS A 9 -5.12 -3.69 6.96
N ILE A 10 -4.19 -3.59 6.02
CA ILE A 10 -3.07 -4.51 5.88
C ILE A 10 -1.76 -3.75 5.90
N SER A 11 -0.74 -4.27 6.59
CA SER A 11 0.62 -3.73 6.52
C SER A 11 1.65 -4.84 6.34
N PHE A 12 2.65 -4.58 5.50
CA PHE A 12 3.88 -5.36 5.46
C PHE A 12 4.89 -4.70 6.38
N SER A 13 5.32 -5.38 7.45
CA SER A 13 6.15 -4.76 8.50
C SER A 13 7.26 -5.67 9.02
N THR A 14 8.45 -5.10 9.17
CA THR A 14 9.64 -5.71 9.76
C THR A 14 10.66 -4.61 10.05
N GLN A 15 11.47 -4.81 11.12
CA GLN A 15 12.50 -3.88 11.58
C GLN A 15 13.61 -3.62 10.55
N LYS A 16 13.86 -4.56 9.64
CA LYS A 16 14.95 -4.42 8.67
C LYS A 16 14.51 -3.63 7.44
N GLY A 17 15.33 -2.65 7.05
CA GLY A 17 15.22 -1.97 5.76
C GLY A 17 15.55 -2.93 4.60
N GLY A 18 15.02 -2.67 3.40
CA GLY A 18 15.45 -3.39 2.19
C GLY A 18 14.93 -4.82 1.98
N VAL A 19 14.10 -5.35 2.89
CA VAL A 19 13.47 -6.69 2.78
C VAL A 19 12.31 -6.79 1.77
N GLY A 20 12.00 -5.71 1.05
CA GLY A 20 10.96 -5.71 0.01
C GLY A 20 9.52 -5.42 0.48
N LYS A 21 9.31 -4.75 1.63
CA LYS A 21 7.97 -4.34 2.11
C LYS A 21 7.16 -3.60 1.03
N SER A 22 7.69 -2.48 0.55
CA SER A 22 7.08 -1.65 -0.49
C SER A 22 6.85 -2.41 -1.81
N THR A 23 7.75 -3.33 -2.15
CA THR A 23 7.60 -4.22 -3.31
C THR A 23 6.41 -5.15 -3.14
N MET A 24 6.29 -5.82 -1.99
CA MET A 24 5.16 -6.70 -1.68
C MET A 24 3.84 -5.93 -1.65
N THR A 25 3.81 -4.74 -1.02
CA THR A 25 2.67 -3.84 -1.05
C THR A 25 2.24 -3.54 -2.48
N THR A 26 3.19 -3.14 -3.35
CA THR A 26 2.91 -2.77 -4.74
C THR A 26 2.40 -3.95 -5.57
N LEU A 27 3.02 -5.12 -5.44
CA LEU A 27 2.62 -6.33 -6.16
C LEU A 27 1.22 -6.77 -5.74
N LEU A 28 0.96 -6.88 -4.44
CA LEU A 28 -0.33 -7.34 -3.94
C LEU A 28 -1.44 -6.34 -4.24
N ALA A 29 -1.20 -5.04 -4.06
CA ALA A 29 -2.15 -3.99 -4.45
C ALA A 29 -2.50 -4.07 -5.94
N SER A 30 -1.51 -4.31 -6.79
CA SER A 30 -1.70 -4.41 -8.24
C SER A 30 -2.47 -5.67 -8.65
N VAL A 31 -2.19 -6.82 -8.02
CA VAL A 31 -2.95 -8.06 -8.27
C VAL A 31 -4.40 -7.89 -7.82
N LEU A 32 -4.62 -7.43 -6.58
CA LEU A 32 -5.96 -7.24 -6.03
C LEU A 32 -6.79 -6.26 -6.89
N HIS A 33 -6.20 -5.14 -7.29
CA HIS A 33 -6.91 -4.11 -8.03
C HIS A 33 -7.10 -4.44 -9.52
N TYR A 34 -6.01 -4.79 -10.21
CA TYR A 34 -6.03 -4.92 -11.67
C TYR A 34 -6.39 -6.32 -12.16
N ARG A 35 -6.22 -7.37 -11.35
CA ARG A 35 -6.57 -8.75 -11.75
C ARG A 35 -7.86 -9.23 -11.10
N LEU A 36 -8.06 -8.91 -9.81
CA LEU A 36 -9.17 -9.43 -9.02
C LEU A 36 -10.30 -8.41 -8.81
N GLY A 37 -10.12 -7.16 -9.27
CA GLY A 37 -11.17 -6.16 -9.27
C GLY A 37 -11.54 -5.60 -7.90
N PHE A 38 -10.70 -5.73 -6.87
CA PHE A 38 -10.92 -5.06 -5.58
C PHE A 38 -10.65 -3.56 -5.67
N ASN A 39 -11.33 -2.76 -4.84
CA ASN A 39 -11.02 -1.35 -4.64
C ASN A 39 -9.89 -1.23 -3.62
N VAL A 40 -8.70 -0.83 -4.07
CA VAL A 40 -7.52 -0.72 -3.21
C VAL A 40 -7.18 0.74 -2.93
N LEU A 41 -6.78 1.04 -1.71
CA LEU A 41 -6.11 2.28 -1.33
C LEU A 41 -4.74 1.95 -0.73
N VAL A 42 -3.75 2.78 -1.01
CA VAL A 42 -2.41 2.65 -0.42
C VAL A 42 -2.04 3.93 0.32
N MET A 43 -1.64 3.77 1.58
CA MET A 43 -1.10 4.83 2.44
C MET A 43 0.42 4.69 2.45
N ASP A 44 1.11 5.56 1.73
CA ASP A 44 2.57 5.62 1.68
C ASP A 44 3.06 6.46 2.86
N CYS A 45 3.44 5.77 3.94
CA CYS A 45 3.80 6.37 5.23
C CYS A 45 5.31 6.44 5.46
N ASP A 46 6.13 5.93 4.54
CA ASP A 46 7.58 5.81 4.70
C ASP A 46 8.30 7.12 4.40
N PHE A 47 8.11 8.12 5.27
CA PHE A 47 8.85 9.37 5.20
C PHE A 47 10.30 9.16 5.67
N PRO A 48 11.32 9.63 4.91
CA PRO A 48 11.24 10.48 3.71
C PRO A 48 11.23 9.73 2.35
N GLN A 49 11.40 8.41 2.33
CA GLN A 49 11.64 7.65 1.10
C GLN A 49 10.48 7.66 0.10
N HIS A 50 9.24 7.51 0.60
CA HIS A 50 7.99 7.49 -0.19
C HIS A 50 8.09 6.72 -1.49
N SER A 51 8.60 5.49 -1.39
CA SER A 51 9.01 4.67 -2.52
C SER A 51 7.85 4.38 -3.48
N LEU A 52 6.62 4.17 -2.97
CA LEU A 52 5.44 3.88 -3.78
C LEU A 52 4.94 5.11 -4.54
N THR A 53 4.90 6.27 -3.88
CA THR A 53 4.54 7.53 -4.53
C THR A 53 5.54 7.84 -5.65
N ASN A 54 6.84 7.73 -5.36
CA ASN A 54 7.89 7.97 -6.34
C ASN A 54 7.84 6.97 -7.51
N MET A 55 7.55 5.69 -7.24
CA MET A 55 7.34 4.68 -8.28
C MET A 55 6.16 5.06 -9.18
N ARG A 56 5.02 5.44 -8.60
CA ARG A 56 3.84 5.86 -9.35
C ARG A 56 4.08 7.08 -10.23
N GLU A 57 4.81 8.08 -9.74
CA GLU A 57 5.12 9.27 -10.54
C GLU A 57 6.06 8.95 -11.71
N ARG A 58 7.01 8.03 -11.53
CA ARG A 58 7.83 7.51 -12.64
C ARG A 58 6.97 6.77 -13.67
N ASP A 59 6.09 5.87 -13.21
CA ASP A 59 5.18 5.12 -14.10
C ASP A 59 4.32 6.07 -14.92
N LYS A 60 3.71 7.08 -14.28
CA LYS A 60 2.91 8.11 -14.97
C LYS A 60 3.73 8.82 -16.04
N ARG A 61 4.95 9.24 -15.72
CA ARG A 61 5.83 9.93 -16.68
C ARG A 61 6.13 9.04 -17.90
N THR A 62 6.52 7.79 -17.66
CA THR A 62 6.80 6.82 -18.72
C THR A 62 5.58 6.54 -19.59
N ILE A 63 4.40 6.39 -18.98
CA ILE A 63 3.13 6.23 -19.71
C ILE A 63 2.85 7.45 -20.57
N MET A 64 3.00 8.67 -20.04
CA MET A 64 2.69 9.90 -20.77
C MET A 64 3.66 10.19 -21.93
N GLN A 65 4.88 9.67 -21.87
CA GLN A 65 5.92 9.90 -22.89
C GLN A 65 5.91 8.88 -24.02
N ASN A 66 5.18 7.76 -23.89
CA ASN A 66 5.23 6.66 -24.85
C ASN A 66 3.81 6.19 -25.23
N ASP A 67 3.46 6.31 -26.51
CA ASP A 67 2.11 6.01 -26.99
C ASP A 67 1.73 4.53 -26.89
N TYR A 68 2.70 3.61 -26.97
CA TYR A 68 2.45 2.20 -26.70
C TYR A 68 2.00 2.01 -25.25
N HIS A 69 2.70 2.63 -24.29
CA HIS A 69 2.33 2.55 -22.88
C HIS A 69 1.01 3.26 -22.56
N LYS A 70 0.69 4.39 -23.21
CA LYS A 70 -0.65 5.01 -23.11
C LYS A 70 -1.76 4.05 -23.52
N LYS A 71 -1.63 3.43 -24.71
CA LYS A 71 -2.63 2.48 -25.23
C LYS A 71 -2.78 1.28 -24.30
N ALA A 72 -1.66 0.74 -23.79
CA ALA A 72 -1.68 -0.36 -22.83
C ALA A 72 -2.41 0.02 -21.53
N ALA A 73 -2.12 1.18 -20.96
CA ALA A 73 -2.78 1.67 -19.74
C ALA A 73 -4.29 1.93 -19.96
N MET A 74 -4.67 2.53 -21.09
CA MET A 74 -6.07 2.75 -21.45
C MET A 74 -6.83 1.42 -21.57
N LYS A 75 -6.26 0.44 -22.27
CA LYS A 75 -6.86 -0.90 -22.41
C LYS A 75 -7.04 -1.56 -21.04
N GLN A 76 -6.06 -1.42 -20.16
CA GLN A 76 -6.15 -1.95 -18.79
C GLN A 76 -7.29 -1.29 -18.01
N PHE A 77 -7.39 0.04 -18.00
CA PHE A 77 -8.43 0.76 -17.27
C PHE A 77 -9.84 0.46 -17.82
N GLN A 78 -9.98 0.29 -19.13
CA GLN A 78 -11.23 -0.10 -19.76
C GLN A 78 -11.61 -1.55 -19.42
N ALA A 79 -10.66 -2.48 -19.44
CA ALA A 79 -10.92 -3.90 -19.18
C ALA A 79 -11.50 -4.16 -17.78
N ILE A 80 -11.08 -3.39 -16.78
CA ILE A 80 -11.59 -3.51 -15.39
C ILE A 80 -12.61 -2.44 -15.03
N ASN A 81 -12.90 -1.51 -15.93
CA ASN A 81 -13.72 -0.31 -15.71
C ASN A 81 -13.31 0.48 -14.44
N LYS A 82 -12.00 0.60 -14.19
CA LYS A 82 -11.43 1.30 -13.03
C LYS A 82 -10.16 2.03 -13.40
N LYS A 83 -9.96 3.19 -12.77
CA LYS A 83 -8.67 3.91 -12.79
C LYS A 83 -7.65 3.18 -11.92
N ALA A 84 -6.40 3.62 -11.97
CA ALA A 84 -5.36 3.16 -11.05
C ALA A 84 -5.77 3.40 -9.59
N TYR A 85 -5.38 2.48 -8.69
CA TYR A 85 -5.63 2.66 -7.26
C TYR A 85 -4.93 3.93 -6.72
N PRO A 86 -5.57 4.69 -5.84
CA PRO A 86 -4.98 5.86 -5.18
C PRO A 86 -3.81 5.47 -4.28
N ILE A 87 -2.80 6.37 -4.24
CA ILE A 87 -1.71 6.33 -3.28
C ILE A 87 -1.71 7.68 -2.56
N ILE A 88 -1.85 7.67 -1.24
CA ILE A 88 -1.87 8.87 -0.40
C ILE A 88 -0.56 8.92 0.39
N LYS A 89 0.19 10.00 0.19
CA LYS A 89 1.40 10.32 0.94
C LYS A 89 1.03 10.85 2.33
N CYS A 90 1.53 10.23 3.38
CA CYS A 90 1.27 10.67 4.75
C CYS A 90 2.40 10.29 5.71
N LYS A 91 2.27 10.68 6.99
CA LYS A 91 3.10 10.18 8.07
C LYS A 91 2.39 9.01 8.75
N ALA A 92 3.13 8.10 9.37
CA ALA A 92 2.54 6.99 10.11
C ALA A 92 1.52 7.45 11.16
N GLU A 93 1.76 8.60 11.82
CA GLU A 93 0.87 9.21 12.82
C GLU A 93 -0.50 9.61 12.26
N THR A 94 -0.56 10.11 11.03
CA THR A 94 -1.79 10.65 10.41
C THR A 94 -2.43 9.67 9.42
N ALA A 95 -1.83 8.50 9.23
CA ALA A 95 -2.26 7.54 8.21
C ALA A 95 -3.68 7.03 8.44
N LEU A 96 -4.04 6.70 9.70
CA LEU A 96 -5.37 6.19 10.02
C LEU A 96 -6.46 7.25 9.84
N GLU A 97 -6.18 8.49 10.25
CA GLU A 97 -7.09 9.63 10.09
C GLU A 97 -7.35 9.89 8.61
N LYS A 98 -6.29 10.07 7.80
CA LYS A 98 -6.40 10.30 6.36
C LYS A 98 -7.09 9.14 5.61
N ALA A 99 -6.85 7.91 6.04
CA ALA A 99 -7.56 6.75 5.48
C ALA A 99 -9.06 6.80 5.79
N SER A 100 -9.44 7.24 6.99
CA SER A 100 -10.84 7.44 7.37
C SER A 100 -11.49 8.58 6.59
N GLU A 101 -10.81 9.71 6.46
CA GLU A 101 -11.27 10.86 5.66
C GLU A 101 -11.49 10.47 4.19
N TYR A 102 -10.53 9.76 3.59
CA TYR A 102 -10.69 9.27 2.22
C TYR A 102 -11.93 8.40 2.09
N ARG A 103 -12.19 7.52 3.06
CA ARG A 103 -13.35 6.63 3.04
C ARG A 103 -14.67 7.39 3.19
N SER A 104 -14.72 8.46 3.98
CA SER A 104 -15.94 9.25 4.16
C SER A 104 -16.24 10.18 2.99
N GLN A 105 -15.22 10.61 2.24
CA GLN A 105 -15.36 11.55 1.11
C GLN A 105 -15.46 10.85 -0.25
N SER A 106 -14.91 9.63 -0.38
CA SER A 106 -14.89 8.90 -1.65
C SER A 106 -16.24 8.25 -1.96
N ALA A 107 -16.70 8.40 -3.21
CA ALA A 107 -17.85 7.66 -3.73
C ALA A 107 -17.62 6.13 -3.78
N VAL A 108 -16.35 5.70 -3.80
CA VAL A 108 -15.96 4.29 -3.82
C VAL A 108 -15.23 3.96 -2.52
N VAL A 109 -15.84 3.09 -1.72
CA VAL A 109 -15.25 2.57 -0.48
C VAL A 109 -14.17 1.54 -0.82
N PRO A 110 -12.94 1.67 -0.28
CA PRO A 110 -11.91 0.66 -0.46
C PRO A 110 -12.31 -0.67 0.20
N ASP A 111 -12.04 -1.77 -0.48
CA ASP A 111 -12.10 -3.11 0.09
C ASP A 111 -10.87 -3.40 0.94
N VAL A 112 -9.72 -2.90 0.50
CA VAL A 112 -8.42 -3.08 1.17
C VAL A 112 -7.66 -1.76 1.22
N ILE A 113 -7.11 -1.45 2.38
CA ILE A 113 -6.19 -0.33 2.59
C ILE A 113 -4.84 -0.89 3.02
N PHE A 114 -3.82 -0.67 2.20
CA PHE A 114 -2.44 -0.99 2.56
C PHE A 114 -1.78 0.18 3.27
N PHE A 115 -1.03 -0.10 4.33
CA PHE A 115 -0.20 0.86 5.05
C PHE A 115 1.26 0.47 4.88
N ASP A 116 1.97 1.19 4.00
CA ASP A 116 3.41 1.02 3.81
C ASP A 116 4.13 1.84 4.87
N LEU A 117 4.51 1.19 5.97
CA LEU A 117 5.09 1.83 7.14
C LEU A 117 6.63 1.81 7.08
N PRO A 118 7.28 2.82 7.70
CA PRO A 118 8.73 2.80 7.91
C PRO A 118 9.22 1.51 8.54
N GLY A 119 10.43 1.08 8.19
CA GLY A 119 11.06 -0.10 8.78
C GLY A 119 11.43 0.05 10.25
N THR A 120 11.41 1.25 10.83
CA THR A 120 11.88 1.50 12.19
C THR A 120 10.72 1.65 13.18
N ALA A 121 10.67 0.79 14.21
CA ALA A 121 9.67 0.84 15.28
C ALA A 121 9.65 2.18 16.04
N ASN A 122 10.82 2.82 16.15
CA ASN A 122 11.01 4.08 16.87
C ASN A 122 10.39 5.29 16.16
N THR A 123 9.94 5.15 14.91
CA THR A 123 9.26 6.25 14.22
C THR A 123 7.89 6.46 14.86
N LYS A 124 7.65 7.71 15.28
CA LYS A 124 6.40 8.11 15.92
C LYS A 124 5.21 7.72 15.03
N GLY A 125 4.19 7.13 15.66
CA GLY A 125 2.98 6.68 14.98
C GLY A 125 3.04 5.25 14.39
N VAL A 126 4.22 4.62 14.23
CA VAL A 126 4.31 3.29 13.61
C VAL A 126 3.61 2.23 14.45
N LEU A 127 3.97 2.09 15.73
CA LEU A 127 3.36 1.08 16.62
C LEU A 127 1.86 1.31 16.82
N THR A 128 1.43 2.57 16.94
CA THR A 128 0.00 2.91 17.08
C THR A 128 -0.79 2.54 15.84
N THR A 129 -0.20 2.75 14.65
CA THR A 129 -0.84 2.40 13.38
C THR A 129 -0.86 0.89 13.16
N LEU A 130 0.23 0.18 13.47
CA LEU A 130 0.30 -1.28 13.39
C LEU A 130 -0.74 -1.97 14.28
N LYS A 131 -0.92 -1.49 15.53
CA LYS A 131 -1.95 -2.02 16.45
C LYS A 131 -3.38 -1.91 15.92
N LYS A 132 -3.61 -1.13 14.86
CA LYS A 132 -4.92 -0.97 14.22
C LYS A 132 -5.03 -1.72 12.91
N MET A 133 -4.03 -2.48 12.48
CA MET A 133 -4.11 -3.32 11.30
C MET A 133 -4.96 -4.56 11.58
N ASP A 134 -5.70 -5.03 10.58
CA ASP A 134 -6.41 -6.32 10.65
C ASP A 134 -5.43 -7.47 10.35
N PHE A 135 -4.47 -7.24 9.44
CA PHE A 135 -3.41 -8.20 9.13
C PHE A 135 -2.05 -7.50 9.05
N ILE A 136 -1.04 -8.13 9.66
CA ILE A 136 0.36 -7.73 9.56
C ILE A 136 1.12 -8.90 8.94
N PHE A 137 1.79 -8.65 7.81
CA PHE A 137 2.64 -9.63 7.16
C PHE A 137 4.10 -9.22 7.37
N SER A 138 4.92 -10.13 7.92
CA SER A 138 6.35 -9.89 8.08
C SER A 138 7.14 -10.68 7.04
N PRO A 139 7.64 -10.05 5.97
CA PRO A 139 8.48 -10.74 5.01
C PRO A 139 9.81 -11.12 5.68
N ILE A 140 10.18 -12.40 5.59
CA ILE A 140 11.43 -12.94 6.12
C ILE A 140 12.31 -13.31 4.94
N THR A 141 13.51 -12.75 4.86
CA THR A 141 14.57 -13.23 3.97
C THR A 141 15.41 -14.28 4.69
N ALA A 142 15.91 -15.28 3.97
CA ALA A 142 16.79 -16.33 4.50
C ALA A 142 18.20 -15.78 4.83
N ASP A 143 18.25 -14.90 5.82
CA ASP A 143 19.45 -14.35 6.42
C ASP A 143 19.19 -14.36 7.94
N ARG A 144 20.09 -14.98 8.69
CA ARG A 144 19.94 -15.25 10.13
C ARG A 144 19.66 -13.97 10.93
N LEU A 145 20.26 -12.84 10.53
CA LEU A 145 20.03 -11.52 11.14
C LEU A 145 18.58 -11.01 10.94
N VAL A 146 17.92 -11.42 9.85
CA VAL A 146 16.54 -11.00 9.56
C VAL A 146 15.54 -11.73 10.42
N VAL A 147 15.75 -13.03 10.64
CA VAL A 147 14.92 -13.84 11.53
C VAL A 147 14.95 -13.28 12.96
N GLU A 148 16.14 -12.98 13.48
CA GLU A 148 16.30 -12.40 14.82
C GLU A 148 15.64 -11.01 14.94
N SER A 149 15.83 -10.13 13.95
CA SER A 149 15.22 -8.78 13.95
C SER A 149 13.69 -8.79 13.82
N THR A 150 13.13 -9.80 13.15
CA THR A 150 11.68 -9.96 12.96
C THR A 150 11.03 -10.56 14.22
N LEU A 151 11.70 -11.48 14.93
CA LEU A 151 11.17 -12.07 16.16
C LEU A 151 11.20 -11.12 17.36
N GLY A 152 12.14 -10.16 17.36
CA GLY A 152 12.20 -9.11 18.39
C GLY A 152 11.24 -7.94 18.19
N PHE A 153 10.43 -7.94 17.13
CA PHE A 153 9.48 -6.87 16.76
C PHE A 153 8.04 -7.24 17.12
#